data_AF-A0A9E4T748-F1
#
_entry.id   AF-A0A9E4T748-F1
#
_cell.length_a   1.000
_cell.length_b   1.000
_cell.length_c   1.000
_cell.angle_alpha   90.00
_cell.angle_beta   90.00
_cell.angle_gamma   90.00
#
_symmetry.space_group_name_H-M   'P 1'
#
loop_
_entity.id
_entity.type
_entity.pdbx_description
1 polymer ?
#
loop_
_entity_poly.entity_id
_entity_poly.type
_entity_poly.pdbx_seq_one_letter_code
_entity_poly.pdbx_strand_id
1 'polypeptide(L)'
;MKDVYPEFADRVDFYAIGQSPFESIELLESYRKKEGYPWPVAEIESSVLKDLQILQQSTKIALDHQGIISYRAGYARGGPTEWREVFVDLVERAGR
;
A
#
# COMPACT_ATOMS: atom_id res chain seq x y z
N MET A 1 -3.18 -5.92 8.42
CA MET A 1 -2.68 -6.15 7.05
C MET A 1 -1.66 -7.28 6.97
N LYS A 2 -0.68 -7.38 7.89
CA LYS A 2 0.28 -8.53 7.93
C LYS A 2 -0.43 -9.88 7.87
N ASP A 3 -1.56 -10.01 8.57
CA ASP A 3 -2.32 -11.27 8.66
C ASP A 3 -3.34 -11.48 7.52
N VAL A 4 -3.52 -10.50 6.64
CA VAL A 4 -4.54 -10.54 5.57
C VAL A 4 -3.89 -10.58 4.19
N TYR A 5 -2.89 -9.71 3.96
CA TYR A 5 -2.23 -9.59 2.66
C TYR A 5 -1.66 -10.90 2.10
N PRO A 6 -1.06 -11.81 2.90
CA PRO A 6 -0.54 -13.07 2.36
C PRO A 6 -1.57 -13.93 1.61
N GLU A 7 -2.87 -13.80 1.90
CA GLU A 7 -3.96 -14.48 1.16
C GLU A 7 -4.16 -13.94 -0.28
N PHE A 8 -3.61 -12.76 -0.57
CA PHE A 8 -3.79 -12.02 -1.82
C PHE A 8 -2.48 -11.69 -2.54
N ALA A 9 -1.33 -12.07 -1.97
CA ALA A 9 0.00 -11.69 -2.48
C ALA A 9 0.32 -12.25 -3.87
N ASP A 10 -0.47 -13.21 -4.36
CA ASP A 10 -0.39 -13.78 -5.71
C ASP A 10 -1.23 -13.01 -6.75
N ARG A 11 -2.11 -12.11 -6.30
CA ARG A 11 -3.12 -11.43 -7.14
C ARG A 11 -3.13 -9.91 -6.98
N VAL A 12 -2.61 -9.40 -5.87
CA VAL A 12 -2.57 -7.97 -5.55
C VAL A 12 -1.14 -7.60 -5.17
N ASP A 13 -0.58 -6.65 -5.91
CA ASP A 13 0.69 -6.05 -5.53
C ASP A 13 0.49 -5.03 -4.41
N PHE A 14 1.23 -5.19 -3.32
CA PHE A 14 1.24 -4.23 -2.22
C PHE A 14 2.65 -3.73 -1.96
N TYR A 15 2.83 -2.41 -1.99
CA TYR A 15 4.08 -1.72 -1.69
C TYR A 15 3.93 -0.81 -0.47
N ALA A 16 4.92 -0.83 0.42
CA ALA A 16 5.10 0.20 1.43
C ALA A 16 5.97 1.32 0.86
N ILE A 17 5.43 2.53 0.83
CA ILE A 17 6.09 3.68 0.20
C ILE A 17 6.74 4.58 1.26
N GLY A 18 8.05 4.81 1.13
CA GLY A 18 8.76 5.79 1.93
C GLY A 18 8.41 7.21 1.48
N GLN A 19 7.87 8.03 2.39
CA GLN A 19 7.45 9.41 2.08
C GLN A 19 8.53 10.45 2.40
N SER A 20 9.53 10.08 3.21
CA SER A 20 10.57 10.99 3.65
C SER A 20 11.67 11.11 2.60
N PRO A 21 12.10 12.31 2.22
CA PRO A 21 13.27 12.49 1.36
C PRO A 21 14.59 12.13 2.07
N PHE A 22 14.54 11.85 3.37
CA PHE A 22 15.69 11.48 4.19
C PHE A 22 15.76 9.98 4.48
N GLU A 23 14.77 9.20 4.05
CA GLU A 23 14.78 7.74 4.17
C GLU A 23 15.20 7.13 2.84
N SER A 24 16.34 6.42 2.82
CA SER A 24 16.77 5.68 1.63
C SER A 24 16.07 4.32 1.53
N ILE A 25 16.04 3.75 0.33
CA ILE A 25 15.52 2.40 0.10
C ILE A 25 16.19 1.34 1.00
N GLU A 26 17.49 1.45 1.29
CA GLU A 26 18.18 0.49 2.18
C GLU A 26 17.67 0.58 3.61
N LEU A 27 17.38 1.79 4.09
CA LEU A 27 16.82 2.00 5.41
C LEU A 27 15.41 1.42 5.50
N LEU A 28 14.56 1.65 4.49
CA LEU A 28 13.21 1.08 4.41
C LEU A 28 13.25 -0.45 4.36
N GLU A 29 14.17 -1.03 3.59
CA GLU A 29 14.41 -2.47 3.53
C GLU A 29 14.86 -3.04 4.88
N SER A 30 15.69 -2.31 5.63
CA SER A 30 16.08 -2.72 6.99
C SER A 30 14.87 -2.80 7.92
N TYR A 31 13.93 -1.85 7.83
CA TYR A 31 12.68 -1.87 8.59
C TYR A 31 11.77 -3.00 8.15
N ARG A 32 11.65 -3.25 6.83
CA ARG A 32 10.90 -4.39 6.29
C ARG A 32 11.35 -5.70 6.93
N LYS A 33 12.67 -5.94 6.91
CA LYS A 33 13.29 -7.17 7.45
C LYS A 33 13.13 -7.26 8.97
N LYS A 34 13.42 -6.18 9.70
CA LYS A 34 13.31 -6.14 11.15
C LYS A 34 11.90 -6.47 11.64
N GLU A 35 10.89 -5.94 10.96
CA GLU A 35 9.48 -6.10 11.35
C GLU A 35 8.80 -7.32 10.70
N GLY A 36 9.50 -8.06 9.83
CA GLY A 36 8.96 -9.21 9.12
C GLY A 36 7.79 -8.87 8.19
N TYR A 37 7.83 -7.69 7.56
CA TYR A 37 6.80 -7.29 6.59
C TYR A 37 6.95 -8.09 5.28
N PRO A 38 5.87 -8.73 4.77
CA PRO A 38 5.96 -9.58 3.58
C PRO A 38 5.93 -8.78 2.25
N TRP A 39 5.54 -7.51 2.29
CA TRP A 39 5.44 -6.65 1.11
C TRP A 39 6.75 -5.90 0.82
N PRO A 40 7.11 -5.67 -0.45
CA PRO A 40 8.22 -4.82 -0.82
C PRO A 40 8.07 -3.36 -0.34
N VAL A 41 9.19 -2.67 -0.28
CA VAL A 41 9.24 -1.21 -0.08
C VAL A 41 9.63 -0.52 -1.38
N ALA A 42 9.19 0.71 -1.56
CA ALA A 42 9.61 1.55 -2.69
C ALA A 42 9.74 3.01 -2.27
N GLU A 43 10.59 3.73 -3.01
CA GLU A 43 10.68 5.19 -2.95
C GLU A 43 9.61 5.82 -3.84
N ILE A 44 9.31 7.09 -3.61
CA ILE A 44 8.36 7.85 -4.41
C ILE A 44 8.85 9.27 -4.65
N GLU A 45 8.60 9.75 -5.85
CA GLU A 45 8.84 11.15 -6.18
C GLU A 45 7.87 12.05 -5.43
N SER A 46 8.39 13.14 -4.85
CA SER A 46 7.60 14.07 -4.05
C SER A 46 6.45 14.75 -4.83
N SER A 47 6.58 14.87 -6.16
CA SER A 47 5.52 15.34 -7.04
C SER A 47 4.31 14.40 -7.04
N VAL A 48 4.54 13.09 -7.08
CA VAL A 48 3.47 12.09 -7.10
C VAL A 48 2.68 12.11 -5.79
N LEU A 49 3.35 12.34 -4.64
CA LEU A 49 2.64 12.52 -3.36
C LEU A 49 1.69 13.73 -3.39
N LYS A 50 2.09 14.83 -4.06
CA LYS A 50 1.25 16.03 -4.21
C LYS A 50 0.09 15.77 -5.16
N ASP A 51 0.34 15.13 -6.29
CA ASP A 51 -0.69 14.79 -7.28
C ASP A 51 -1.75 13.85 -6.68
N LEU A 52 -1.32 12.90 -5.83
CA LEU A 52 -2.19 12.01 -5.08
C LEU A 52 -2.80 12.65 -3.82
N GLN A 53 -2.50 13.93 -3.53
CA GLN A 53 -2.96 14.67 -2.36
C GLN A 53 -2.72 13.91 -1.04
N ILE A 54 -1.54 13.32 -0.89
CA ILE A 54 -1.15 12.62 0.33
C ILE A 54 -0.60 13.64 1.33
N LEU A 55 -1.47 14.05 2.25
CA LEU A 55 -1.15 15.07 3.27
C LEU A 55 -0.74 14.47 4.62
N GLN A 56 -0.97 13.16 4.81
CA GLN A 56 -0.72 12.47 6.07
C GLN A 56 0.02 11.16 5.84
N GLN A 57 0.93 10.84 6.77
CA GLN A 57 1.55 9.52 6.87
C GLN A 57 0.52 8.41 7.05
N SER A 58 0.92 7.17 6.72
CA SER A 58 0.07 5.98 6.81
C SER A 58 -1.20 5.99 5.95
N THR A 59 -1.27 6.88 4.96
CA THR A 59 -2.28 6.87 3.91
C THR A 59 -2.14 5.59 3.08
N LYS A 60 -3.27 4.94 2.80
CA LYS A 60 -3.37 3.75 1.96
C LYS A 60 -4.27 4.07 0.79
N ILE A 61 -3.82 3.68 -0.40
CA ILE A 61 -4.52 3.90 -1.66
C ILE A 61 -4.58 2.54 -2.35
N ALA A 62 -5.78 2.18 -2.82
CA ALA A 62 -5.96 1.03 -3.69
C ALA A 62 -6.15 1.53 -5.12
N LEU A 63 -5.41 0.94 -6.04
CA LEU A 63 -5.48 1.22 -7.47
C LEU A 63 -5.95 -0.06 -8.15
N ASP A 64 -6.96 0.03 -9.01
CA ASP A 64 -7.35 -1.10 -9.84
C ASP A 64 -6.40 -1.29 -11.05
N HIS A 65 -6.66 -2.31 -11.86
CA HIS A 65 -5.84 -2.65 -13.02
C HIS A 65 -5.80 -1.57 -14.12
N GLN A 66 -6.70 -0.59 -14.08
CA GLN A 66 -6.71 0.57 -14.99
C GLN A 66 -5.97 1.78 -14.39
N GLY A 67 -5.44 1.64 -13.17
CA GLY A 67 -4.80 2.73 -12.43
C GLY A 67 -5.79 3.69 -11.78
N ILE A 68 -7.07 3.32 -11.66
CA ILE A 68 -8.09 4.16 -11.01
C ILE A 68 -8.05 3.90 -9.51
N ILE A 69 -8.07 4.99 -8.72
CA ILE A 69 -8.16 4.90 -7.25
C ILE A 69 -9.56 4.40 -6.86
N SER A 70 -9.65 3.14 -6.41
CA SER A 70 -10.89 2.53 -5.93
C SER A 70 -11.13 2.74 -4.43
N TYR A 71 -10.07 2.98 -3.67
CA TYR A 71 -10.16 3.17 -2.22
C TYR A 71 -9.04 4.07 -1.69
N ARG A 72 -9.35 4.84 -0.63
CA ARG A 72 -8.40 5.70 0.08
C ARG A 72 -8.74 5.73 1.57
N ALA A 73 -7.72 5.54 2.42
CA ALA A 73 -7.86 5.67 3.86
C ALA A 73 -6.63 6.27 4.53
N GLY A 74 -6.85 7.06 5.58
CA GLY A 74 -5.80 7.68 6.39
C GLY A 74 -5.33 6.80 7.55
N TYR A 75 -4.61 7.42 8.49
CA TYR A 75 -4.14 6.77 9.72
C TYR A 75 -5.32 6.22 10.56
N ALA A 76 -5.08 5.09 11.24
CA ALA A 76 -6.04 4.41 12.13
C ALA A 76 -7.38 3.96 11.50
N ARG A 77 -7.46 3.89 10.16
CA ARG A 77 -8.60 3.32 9.41
C ARG A 77 -8.21 1.98 8.80
N GLY A 78 -9.16 1.07 8.64
CA GLY A 78 -8.92 -0.27 8.09
C GLY A 78 -8.67 -1.34 9.15
N GLY A 79 -9.73 -2.03 9.56
CA GLY A 79 -9.63 -3.30 10.29
C GLY A 79 -9.30 -4.48 9.35
N PRO A 80 -8.98 -5.68 9.89
CA PRO A 80 -8.71 -6.86 9.06
C PRO A 80 -9.83 -7.21 8.06
N THR A 81 -11.09 -7.06 8.47
CA THR A 81 -12.27 -7.28 7.61
C THR A 81 -12.31 -6.28 6.45
N GLU A 82 -12.18 -4.99 6.75
CA GLU A 82 -12.17 -3.92 5.74
C GLU A 82 -11.02 -4.10 4.74
N TRP A 83 -9.83 -4.49 5.20
CA TRP A 83 -8.72 -4.80 4.29
C TRP A 83 -9.00 -5.99 3.39
N ARG A 84 -9.64 -7.04 3.90
CA ARG A 84 -10.01 -8.19 3.10
C ARG A 84 -11.02 -7.78 2.01
N GLU A 85 -12.01 -6.97 2.35
CA GLU A 85 -12.98 -6.43 1.37
C GLU A 85 -12.30 -5.59 0.28
N VAL A 86 -11.38 -4.70 0.66
CA VAL A 86 -10.61 -3.91 -0.31
C VAL A 86 -9.80 -4.81 -1.25
N PHE A 87 -9.13 -5.84 -0.74
CA PHE A 87 -8.37 -6.77 -1.60
C PHE A 87 -9.27 -7.62 -2.50
N VAL A 88 -10.43 -8.07 -2.00
CA VAL A 88 -11.42 -8.79 -2.84
C VAL A 88 -11.91 -7.89 -3.97
N ASP A 89 -12.30 -6.64 -3.67
CA ASP A 89 -12.74 -5.68 -4.70
C ASP A 89 -11.66 -5.44 -5.76
N LEU A 90 -10.39 -5.33 -5.38
CA LEU A 90 -9.27 -5.22 -6.34
C LEU A 90 -9.15 -6.45 -7.25
N VAL A 91 -9.23 -7.65 -6.69
CA VAL A 91 -9.17 -8.90 -7.47
C VAL A 91 -10.35 -9.01 -8.43
N GLU A 92 -11.57 -8.67 -7.97
CA GLU A 92 -12.78 -8.74 -8.81
C GLU A 92 -12.75 -7.72 -9.95
N ARG A 93 -12.18 -6.53 -9.74
CA ARG A 93 -12.01 -5.50 -10.78
C ARG A 93 -11.02 -5.92 -11.84
N ALA A 94 -9.93 -6.61 -11.48
CA ALA A 94 -8.94 -7.08 -12.44
C ALA A 94 -9.47 -8.16 -13.41
N GLY A 95 -10.55 -8.85 -13.05
CA GLY A 95 -11.21 -9.86 -13.90
C GLY A 95 -12.28 -9.32 -14.86
N ARG A 96 -12.50 -7.99 -14.90
CA ARG A 96 -13.47 -7.33 -15.80
C ARG A 96 -12.77 -6.65 -16.97
#